data_AF-A0AAJ5T7S7-F1
#
_entry.id   AF-A0AAJ5T7S7-F1
#
_cell.length_a   1.000
_cell.length_b   1.000
_cell.length_c   1.000
_cell.angle_alpha   90.00
_cell.angle_beta   90.00
_cell.angle_gamma   90.00
#
_symmetry.space_group_name_H-M   'P 1'
#
loop_
_entity.id
_entity.type
_entity.pdbx_description
1 polymer ?
#
loop_
_entity_poly.entity_id
_entity_poly.type
_entity_poly.pdbx_seq_one_letter_code
_entity_poly.pdbx_strand_id
1 'polypeptide(L)'
;MTTLADVGAMLRDARRAEGLSQKELAERAGVARTTLARMETLARGDMSVSALVRLLEAAGYDLRTVKRGHGRTLDDILAEQRTTGGV
;
A
#
# COMPACT_ATOMS: atom_id res chain seq x y z
N MET A 1 11.31 6.58 0.86
CA MET A 1 10.14 7.26 1.47
C MET A 1 10.63 7.98 2.69
N THR A 2 10.64 9.31 2.64
CA THR A 2 11.11 10.18 3.72
C THR A 2 9.98 11.04 4.28
N THR A 3 8.81 11.08 3.64
CA THR A 3 7.67 11.91 4.04
C THR A 3 6.32 11.18 3.93
N LEU A 4 5.27 11.71 4.58
CA LEU A 4 3.89 11.23 4.40
C LEU A 4 3.38 11.46 2.97
N ALA A 5 3.91 12.45 2.24
CA ALA A 5 3.56 12.68 0.84
C ALA A 5 3.98 11.48 -0.02
N ASP A 6 5.17 10.92 0.25
CA ASP A 6 5.66 9.72 -0.44
C ASP A 6 4.75 8.51 -0.18
N VAL A 7 4.24 8.38 1.06
CA VAL A 7 3.30 7.32 1.43
C VAL A 7 1.96 7.50 0.70
N GLY A 8 1.45 8.72 0.62
CA GLY A 8 0.23 9.04 -0.15
C GLY A 8 0.38 8.72 -1.64
N ALA A 9 1.55 9.05 -2.23
CA ALA A 9 1.88 8.70 -3.60
C ALA A 9 1.98 7.18 -3.80
N MET A 10 2.67 6.47 -2.91
CA MET A 10 2.77 5.00 -2.91
C MET A 10 1.39 4.35 -2.90
N LEU A 11 0.51 4.79 -2.01
CA LEU A 11 -0.84 4.26 -1.91
C LEU A 11 -1.65 4.49 -3.20
N ARG A 12 -1.52 5.69 -3.78
CA ARG A 12 -2.16 6.02 -5.06
C ARG A 12 -1.65 5.13 -6.19
N ASP A 13 -0.36 4.86 -6.21
CA ASP A 13 0.28 4.08 -7.27
C ASP A 13 -0.08 2.60 -7.12
N ALA A 14 -0.10 2.04 -5.91
CA ALA A 14 -0.60 0.70 -5.60
C ALA A 14 -2.05 0.53 -6.08
N ARG A 15 -2.92 1.50 -5.77
CA ARG A 15 -4.32 1.48 -6.24
C ARG A 15 -4.42 1.46 -7.77
N ARG A 16 -3.61 2.27 -8.44
CA ARG A 16 -3.63 2.39 -9.91
C ARG A 16 -3.06 1.16 -10.59
N ALA A 17 -2.06 0.50 -10.00
CA ALA A 17 -1.51 -0.75 -10.52
C ALA A 17 -2.59 -1.84 -10.61
N GLU A 18 -3.50 -1.88 -9.63
CA GLU A 18 -4.65 -2.78 -9.62
C GLU A 18 -5.86 -2.29 -10.43
N GLY A 19 -5.75 -1.14 -11.13
CA GLY A 19 -6.83 -0.58 -11.94
C GLY A 19 -8.04 -0.07 -11.15
N LEU A 20 -7.91 0.13 -9.83
CA LEU A 20 -9.03 0.49 -8.96
C LEU A 20 -9.27 2.00 -8.94
N SER A 21 -10.53 2.42 -8.92
CA SER A 21 -10.91 3.78 -8.53
C SER A 21 -10.77 3.98 -7.02
N GLN A 22 -10.72 5.24 -6.58
CA GLN A 22 -10.75 5.55 -5.14
C GLN A 22 -12.00 5.02 -4.45
N LYS A 23 -13.14 4.96 -5.15
CA LYS A 23 -14.38 4.46 -4.57
C LYS A 23 -14.26 2.97 -4.30
N GLU A 24 -13.83 2.19 -5.30
CA GLU A 24 -13.70 0.73 -5.19
C GLU A 24 -12.71 0.33 -4.12
N LEU A 25 -11.52 0.96 -4.07
CA LEU A 25 -10.54 0.62 -3.05
C LEU A 25 -11.03 0.97 -1.64
N ALA A 26 -11.67 2.14 -1.48
CA ALA A 26 -12.21 2.54 -0.18
C ALA A 26 -13.33 1.60 0.30
N GLU A 27 -14.20 1.16 -0.60
CA GLU A 27 -15.25 0.17 -0.31
C GLU A 27 -14.65 -1.17 0.10
N ARG A 28 -13.68 -1.70 -0.65
CA ARG A 28 -12.97 -2.95 -0.30
C ARG A 28 -12.28 -2.86 1.06
N ALA A 29 -11.63 -1.73 1.33
CA ALA A 29 -10.95 -1.49 2.60
C ALA A 29 -11.91 -1.16 3.75
N GLY A 30 -13.21 -0.93 3.49
CA GLY A 30 -14.19 -0.51 4.48
C GLY A 30 -13.86 0.85 5.13
N VAL A 31 -13.38 1.80 4.33
CA VAL A 31 -13.11 3.19 4.74
C VAL A 31 -13.90 4.16 3.87
N ALA A 32 -14.10 5.40 4.33
CA ALA A 32 -14.75 6.42 3.51
C ALA A 32 -13.86 6.81 2.31
N ARG A 33 -14.45 6.97 1.11
CA ARG A 33 -13.73 7.47 -0.09
C ARG A 33 -12.97 8.77 0.18
N THR A 34 -13.56 9.68 0.96
CA THR A 34 -12.94 10.96 1.33
C THR A 34 -11.70 10.78 2.19
N THR A 35 -11.64 9.74 3.01
CA THR A 35 -10.44 9.37 3.78
C THR A 35 -9.31 8.98 2.83
N LEU A 36 -9.56 8.07 1.88
CA LEU A 36 -8.58 7.69 0.87
C LEU A 36 -8.12 8.89 0.03
N ALA A 37 -9.06 9.71 -0.46
CA ALA A 37 -8.71 10.89 -1.27
C ALA A 37 -7.80 11.87 -0.52
N ARG A 38 -8.05 12.09 0.78
CA ARG A 38 -7.19 12.94 1.62
C ARG A 38 -5.82 12.31 1.84
N MET A 39 -5.75 11.00 2.04
CA MET A 39 -4.49 10.27 2.20
C MET A 39 -3.61 10.35 0.94
N GLU A 40 -4.20 10.19 -0.25
CA GLU A 40 -3.48 10.28 -1.54
C GLU A 40 -2.99 11.71 -1.88
N THR A 41 -3.60 12.74 -1.28
CA THR A 41 -3.29 14.15 -1.56
C THR A 41 -2.58 14.85 -0.41
N LEU A 42 -2.38 14.16 0.71
CA LEU A 42 -1.86 14.70 1.98
C LEU A 42 -2.59 15.96 2.47
N ALA A 43 -3.89 16.07 2.22
CA ALA A 43 -4.65 17.31 2.44
C ALA A 43 -4.79 17.76 3.92
N ARG A 44 -4.30 16.99 4.90
CA ARG A 44 -4.36 17.34 6.34
C ARG A 44 -3.05 17.14 7.12
N GLY A 45 -1.98 16.69 6.46
CA GLY A 45 -0.71 16.42 7.13
C GLY A 45 -0.72 15.25 8.12
N ASP A 46 -1.86 14.58 8.31
CA ASP A 46 -2.03 13.39 9.13
C ASP A 46 -2.56 12.19 8.31
N MET A 47 -2.13 10.98 8.69
CA MET A 47 -2.54 9.74 8.04
C MET A 47 -2.74 8.67 9.10
N SER A 48 -3.92 8.05 9.13
CA SER A 48 -4.15 6.90 9.99
C SER A 48 -3.41 5.68 9.45
N VAL A 49 -2.52 5.10 10.29
CA VAL A 49 -1.78 3.88 9.96
C VAL A 49 -2.75 2.68 9.80
N SER A 50 -3.80 2.60 10.61
CA SER A 50 -4.78 1.50 10.50
C SER A 50 -5.56 1.56 9.18
N ALA A 51 -5.91 2.77 8.72
CA ALA A 51 -6.54 2.96 7.42
C ALA A 51 -5.56 2.62 6.29
N LEU A 52 -4.29 3.01 6.41
CA LEU A 52 -3.24 2.68 5.43
C LEU A 52 -3.08 1.17 5.27
N VAL A 53 -2.97 0.43 6.37
CA VAL A 53 -2.84 -1.04 6.33
C VAL A 53 -4.03 -1.68 5.62
N ARG A 54 -5.26 -1.34 6.01
CA ARG A 54 -6.47 -1.89 5.37
C ARG A 54 -6.56 -1.57 3.87
N LEU A 55 -6.12 -0.37 3.47
CA LEU A 55 -6.11 0.03 2.07
C LEU A 55 -5.04 -0.72 1.26
N LEU A 56 -3.88 -1.01 1.84
CA LEU A 56 -2.86 -1.84 1.20
C LEU A 56 -3.34 -3.29 1.04
N GLU A 57 -3.90 -3.88 2.09
CA GLU A 57 -4.48 -5.22 2.05
C GLU A 57 -5.59 -5.34 0.99
N ALA A 58 -6.50 -4.36 0.95
CA ALA A 58 -7.58 -4.30 -0.04
C ALA A 58 -7.10 -4.09 -1.49
N ALA A 59 -5.89 -3.56 -1.65
CA ALA A 59 -5.19 -3.45 -2.93
C ALA A 59 -4.28 -4.68 -3.21
N GLY A 60 -4.28 -5.71 -2.36
CA GLY A 60 -3.48 -6.92 -2.57
C GLY A 60 -2.01 -6.79 -2.17
N TYR A 61 -1.65 -5.80 -1.34
CA TYR A 61 -0.29 -5.58 -0.86
C TYR A 61 -0.16 -5.84 0.63
N ASP A 62 0.95 -6.49 1.02
CA ASP A 62 1.38 -6.59 2.42
C ASP A 62 2.25 -5.40 2.81
N LEU A 63 2.07 -4.91 4.04
CA LEU A 63 3.01 -3.97 4.65
C LEU A 63 4.10 -4.73 5.42
N ARG A 64 5.34 -4.67 4.94
CA ARG A 64 6.50 -5.32 5.58
C ARG A 64 7.63 -4.33 5.81
N THR A 65 8.40 -4.55 6.88
CA THR A 65 9.64 -3.80 7.10
C THR A 65 10.77 -4.43 6.28
N VAL A 66 11.54 -3.59 5.60
CA VAL A 66 12.73 -4.00 4.85
C VAL A 66 13.93 -3.16 5.29
N LYS A 67 15.14 -3.72 5.25
CA LYS A 67 16.35 -2.95 5.57
C LYS A 67 16.54 -1.84 4.53
N ARG A 68 16.97 -0.65 4.97
CA ARG A 68 17.31 0.46 4.07
C ARG A 68 18.48 0.04 3.17
N GLY A 69 18.38 0.30 1.87
CA GLY A 69 19.39 -0.11 0.87
C GLY A 69 19.14 -1.50 0.27
N HIS A 70 18.10 -2.20 0.72
CA HIS A 70 17.65 -3.45 0.13
C HIS A 70 16.85 -3.17 -1.15
N GLY A 71 17.54 -3.02 -2.29
CA GLY A 71 16.88 -3.21 -3.59
C GLY A 71 16.49 -4.67 -3.71
N ARG A 72 15.29 -5.01 -4.22
CA ARG A 72 14.86 -6.40 -4.40
C ARG A 72 15.99 -7.20 -5.05
N THR A 73 16.63 -8.03 -4.25
CA THR A 73 17.67 -8.93 -4.69
C THR A 73 17.00 -10.15 -5.31
N LEU A 74 17.72 -10.88 -6.16
CA LEU A 74 17.23 -12.16 -6.68
C LEU A 74 16.83 -13.11 -5.54
N ASP A 75 17.52 -13.02 -4.40
CA ASP A 75 17.24 -13.82 -3.19
C ASP A 75 15.85 -13.53 -2.59
N ASP A 76 15.37 -12.29 -2.65
CA ASP A 76 14.03 -11.95 -2.16
C ASP A 76 12.94 -12.57 -3.02
N ILE A 77 13.14 -12.54 -4.34
CA ILE A 77 12.22 -13.16 -5.31
C ILE A 77 12.17 -14.68 -5.07
N LEU A 78 13.33 -15.30 -4.85
CA LEU A 78 13.45 -16.74 -4.59
C LEU A 78 12.91 -17.16 -3.20
N ALA A 79 12.91 -16.26 -2.21
CA ALA A 79 12.32 -16.51 -0.90
C ALA A 79 10.79 -16.43 -0.94
N GLU A 80 10.23 -15.46 -1.68
CA GLU A 80 8.77 -15.32 -1.86
C GLU A 80 8.16 -16.57 -2.53
N GLN A 81 8.80 -17.12 -3.58
CA GLN A 81 8.28 -18.33 -4.27
C GLN A 81 8.30 -19.62 -3.44
N ARG A 82 9.28 -19.75 -2.52
CA ARG A 82 9.33 -20.92 -1.61
C ARG A 82 8.22 -20.91 -0.57
N THR A 83 7.68 -19.74 -0.27
CA THR A 83 6.60 -19.59 0.72
C THR A 83 5.22 -19.79 0.08
N THR A 84 5.07 -19.51 -1.22
CA THR A 84 3.82 -19.69 -1.97
C THR A 84 3.66 -21.08 -2.63
N GLY A 85 4.75 -21.82 -2.83
CA GLY A 85 4.74 -23.14 -3.50
C GLY A 85 4.51 -24.37 -2.60
N GLY A 86 4.10 -24.17 -1.35
CA GLY A 86 3.84 -25.26 -0.39
C GLY A 86 2.36 -25.49 -0.14
N VAL A 87 1.62 -25.96 -1.15
CA VAL A 87 0.31 -26.61 -0.99
C VAL A 87 0.27 -27.85 -1.88
#